data_AF-A0A087WZ73-F1
#
_entry.id   AF-A0A087WZ73-F1
#
_cell.length_a   1.000
_cell.length_b   1.000
_cell.length_c   1.000
_cell.angle_alpha   90.00
_cell.angle_beta   90.00
_cell.angle_gamma   90.00
#
_symmetry.space_group_name_H-M   'P 1'
#
loop_
_entity.id
_entity.type
_entity.pdbx_description
1 polymer ?
#
loop_
_entity_poly.entity_id
_entity_poly.type
_entity_poly.pdbx_seq_one_letter_code
_entity_poly.pdbx_strand_id
1 'polypeptide(L)'
;RVPLIVAACCRIVEARGLESTGIYRVPGNNAVVSSLQEQLNRGPGDINLQDERWQDLNVISSLLKSFFRKLPEPLFTDGALLF
;
A
#
# COMPACT_ATOMS: atom_id res chain seq x y z
N ARG A 1 6.83 -1.79 -15.56
CA ARG A 1 5.41 -1.35 -15.41
C ARG A 1 5.09 -1.36 -13.91
N VAL A 2 4.41 -0.34 -13.38
CA VAL A 2 4.15 -0.22 -11.93
C VAL A 2 3.02 -1.19 -11.50
N PRO A 3 3.16 -1.93 -10.38
CA PRO A 3 2.10 -2.79 -9.87
C PRO A 3 0.82 -2.01 -9.54
N LEU A 4 -0.35 -2.60 -9.81
CA LEU A 4 -1.66 -1.95 -9.59
C LEU A 4 -1.84 -1.49 -8.15
N ILE A 5 -1.37 -2.28 -7.18
CA ILE A 5 -1.43 -1.94 -5.76
C ILE A 5 -0.68 -0.64 -5.45
N VAL A 6 0.52 -0.47 -6.00
CA VAL A 6 1.32 0.74 -5.79
C VAL A 6 0.58 1.94 -6.35
N ALA A 7 0.09 1.83 -7.59
CA ALA A 7 -0.66 2.92 -8.23
C ALA A 7 -1.97 3.26 -7.49
N ALA A 8 -2.71 2.27 -7.00
CA ALA A 8 -3.96 2.48 -6.27
C ALA A 8 -3.73 3.14 -4.90
N CYS A 9 -2.78 2.62 -4.12
CA CYS A 9 -2.42 3.21 -2.83
C CYS A 9 -1.93 4.65 -2.97
N CYS A 10 -1.02 4.93 -3.91
CA CYS A 10 -0.51 6.29 -4.13
C CYS A 10 -1.65 7.25 -4.50
N ARG A 11 -2.50 6.87 -5.47
CA ARG A 11 -3.63 7.71 -5.89
C ARG A 11 -4.57 8.05 -4.74
N ILE A 12 -4.87 7.07 -3.86
CA ILE A 12 -5.76 7.31 -2.72
C ILE A 12 -5.11 8.24 -1.69
N VAL A 13 -3.83 8.02 -1.38
CA VAL A 13 -3.10 8.86 -0.42
C VAL A 13 -2.90 10.28 -0.96
N GLU A 14 -2.61 10.45 -2.25
CA GLU A 14 -2.51 11.76 -2.89
C GLU A 14 -3.86 12.50 -2.88
N ALA A 15 -4.96 11.79 -3.13
CA ALA A 15 -6.28 12.40 -3.18
C ALA A 15 -6.84 12.81 -1.80
N ARG A 16 -6.47 12.09 -0.73
CA ARG A 16 -7.16 12.19 0.58
C ARG A 16 -6.25 12.22 1.81
N GLY A 17 -4.99 11.83 1.66
CA GLY A 17 -4.07 11.58 2.79
C GLY A 17 -3.00 12.63 3.03
N LEU A 18 -2.80 13.58 2.10
CA LEU A 18 -1.71 14.57 2.21
C LEU A 18 -1.88 15.54 3.38
N GLU A 19 -3.12 15.84 3.77
CA GLU A 19 -3.44 16.68 4.93
C GLU A 19 -3.58 15.86 6.23
N SER A 20 -3.52 14.52 6.15
CA SER A 20 -3.65 13.65 7.32
C SER A 20 -2.39 13.67 8.17
N THR A 21 -2.55 14.03 9.45
CA THR A 21 -1.43 14.11 10.39
C THR A 21 -0.79 12.74 10.59
N GLY A 22 0.49 12.63 10.24
CA GLY A 22 1.26 11.40 10.42
C GLY A 22 0.92 10.29 9.43
N ILE A 23 0.38 10.62 8.26
CA ILE A 23 0.29 9.67 7.14
C ILE A 23 1.66 9.00 6.90
N TYR A 24 1.66 7.69 6.66
CA TYR A 24 2.84 6.81 6.66
C TYR A 24 3.55 6.59 8.01
N ARG A 25 3.41 7.47 9.00
CA ARG A 25 3.98 7.28 10.36
C ARG A 25 3.04 6.46 11.26
N VAL A 26 1.76 6.80 11.30
CA VAL A 26 0.75 6.12 12.10
C VAL A 26 0.40 4.77 11.45
N PRO A 27 0.39 3.64 12.19
CA PRO A 27 0.04 2.34 11.62
C PRO A 27 -1.47 2.20 11.45
N GLY A 28 -1.90 1.63 10.32
CA GLY A 28 -3.26 1.11 10.16
C GLY A 28 -3.51 -0.19 10.92
N ASN A 29 -4.77 -0.60 11.02
CA ASN A 29 -5.17 -1.86 11.65
C ASN A 29 -4.56 -3.07 10.90
N ASN A 30 -3.71 -3.84 11.58
CA ASN A 30 -3.00 -4.98 11.00
C ASN A 30 -3.93 -6.07 10.44
N ALA A 31 -5.08 -6.33 11.07
CA ALA A 31 -6.03 -7.34 10.59
C ALA A 31 -6.62 -6.93 9.23
N VAL A 32 -6.93 -5.64 9.06
CA VAL A 32 -7.45 -5.10 7.80
C VAL A 32 -6.36 -5.09 6.72
N VAL A 33 -5.13 -4.72 7.08
CA VAL A 33 -3.98 -4.78 6.17
C VAL A 33 -3.77 -6.20 5.65
N SER A 34 -3.76 -7.21 6.53
CA SER A 34 -3.64 -8.62 6.12
C SER A 34 -4.80 -9.05 5.21
N SER A 35 -6.03 -8.66 5.53
CA SER A 35 -7.21 -8.98 4.72
C SER A 35 -7.14 -8.37 3.31
N LEU A 36 -6.65 -7.13 3.17
CA LEU A 36 -6.42 -6.52 1.86
C LEU A 36 -5.26 -7.18 1.11
N GLN A 37 -4.20 -7.61 1.79
CA GLN A 37 -3.12 -8.38 1.16
C GLN A 37 -3.61 -9.71 0.60
N GLU A 38 -4.47 -10.42 1.33
CA GLU A 38 -5.09 -11.65 0.85
C GLU A 38 -5.96 -11.39 -0.38
N GLN A 39 -6.75 -10.31 -0.40
CA GLN A 39 -7.51 -9.90 -1.58
C GLN A 39 -6.58 -9.67 -2.79
N LEU A 40 -5.46 -8.97 -2.60
CA LEU A 40 -4.49 -8.71 -3.66
C LEU A 40 -3.82 -9.99 -4.19
N ASN A 41 -3.55 -10.96 -3.32
CA ASN A 41 -2.94 -12.23 -3.68
C ASN A 41 -3.85 -13.11 -4.55
N ARG A 42 -5.17 -12.91 -4.51
CA ARG A 42 -6.13 -13.63 -5.39
C ARG A 42 -6.12 -13.10 -6.82
N GLY A 43 -5.70 -11.84 -6.99
CA GLY A 43 -5.47 -11.22 -8.28
C GLY A 43 -6.15 -9.85 -8.43
N PRO A 44 -5.82 -9.10 -9.50
CA PRO A 44 -6.31 -7.74 -9.71
C PRO A 44 -7.83 -7.65 -9.93
N GLY A 45 -8.49 -8.74 -10.34
CA GLY A 45 -9.94 -8.79 -10.55
C GLY A 45 -10.77 -8.76 -9.26
N ASP A 46 -10.16 -9.07 -8.12
CA ASP A 46 -10.83 -9.09 -6.81
C ASP A 46 -10.72 -7.77 -6.05
N ILE A 47 -10.02 -6.78 -6.61
CA ILE A 47 -9.83 -5.47 -5.99
C ILE A 47 -11.10 -4.63 -6.18
N ASN A 48 -11.85 -4.48 -5.10
CA ASN A 48 -12.95 -3.52 -5.02
C ASN A 48 -12.53 -2.28 -4.22
N LEU A 49 -12.16 -1.20 -4.90
CA LEU A 49 -11.77 0.06 -4.24
C LEU A 49 -12.91 0.79 -3.52
N GLN A 50 -14.16 0.34 -3.71
CA GLN A 50 -15.33 0.87 -2.99
C GLN A 50 -15.56 0.19 -1.63
N ASP A 51 -14.83 -0.89 -1.35
CA ASP A 51 -14.89 -1.56 -0.05
C ASP A 51 -14.38 -0.61 1.06
N GLU A 52 -15.07 -0.62 2.21
CA GLU A 52 -14.79 0.26 3.35
C GLU A 52 -13.35 0.16 3.85
N ARG A 53 -12.72 -1.00 3.68
CA ARG A 53 -11.30 -1.23 4.03
C ARG A 53 -10.36 -0.30 3.26
N TRP A 54 -10.74 0.14 2.06
CA TRP A 54 -10.00 1.10 1.23
C TRP A 54 -10.27 2.58 1.59
N GLN A 55 -11.01 2.85 2.66
CA GLN A 55 -11.29 4.21 3.12
C GLN A 55 -10.35 4.65 4.27
N ASP A 56 -9.72 3.72 4.97
CA ASP A 56 -8.76 4.01 6.04
C ASP A 56 -7.35 4.30 5.46
N LEU A 57 -6.93 5.56 5.53
CA LEU A 57 -5.65 6.04 5.02
C LEU A 57 -4.43 5.42 5.73
N ASN A 58 -4.54 5.12 7.02
CA ASN A 58 -3.47 4.47 7.77
C ASN A 58 -3.35 3.00 7.35
N VAL A 59 -4.47 2.33 7.06
CA VAL A 59 -4.47 0.98 6.47
C VAL A 59 -3.83 1.00 5.08
N ILE A 60 -4.22 1.93 4.21
CA ILE A 60 -3.71 2.02 2.82
C ILE A 60 -2.20 2.32 2.79
N SER A 61 -1.74 3.26 3.63
CA SER A 61 -0.31 3.56 3.73
C SER A 61 0.47 2.39 4.35
N SER A 62 -0.07 1.69 5.35
CA SER A 62 0.52 0.45 5.89
C SER A 62 0.57 -0.68 4.85
N LEU A 63 -0.47 -0.83 4.04
CA LEU A 63 -0.53 -1.81 2.95
C LEU A 63 0.57 -1.57 1.92
N LEU A 64 0.74 -0.31 1.48
CA LEU A 64 1.80 0.08 0.55
C LEU A 64 3.19 -0.20 1.11
N LYS A 65 3.45 0.20 2.36
CA LYS A 65 4.73 -0.09 3.04
C LYS A 65 4.99 -1.59 3.14
N SER A 66 3.97 -2.37 3.49
CA SER A 66 4.10 -3.82 3.60
C SER A 66 4.32 -4.50 2.25
N PHE A 67 3.82 -3.95 1.15
CA PHE A 67 4.10 -4.47 -0.20
C PHE A 67 5.60 -4.38 -0.51
N PHE A 68 6.20 -3.20 -0.34
CA PHE A 68 7.64 -3.00 -0.60
C PHE A 68 8.53 -3.85 0.32
N ARG A 69 8.18 -3.97 1.60
CA ARG A 69 8.93 -4.81 2.56
C ARG A 69 8.91 -6.30 2.21
N LYS A 70 7.90 -6.76 1.49
CA LYS A 70 7.71 -8.17 1.10
C LYS A 70 8.25 -8.50 -0.29
N LEU A 71 8.79 -7.52 -1.01
CA LEU A 71 9.40 -7.80 -2.31
C LEU A 71 10.59 -8.78 -2.13
N PRO A 72 10.76 -9.76 -3.05
CA PRO A 72 11.91 -10.66 -3.01
C PRO A 72 13.26 -9.93 -3.10
N GLU A 73 13.27 -8.84 -3.87
CA GLU A 73 14.39 -7.91 -4.00
C GLU A 73 13.90 -6.52 -3.55
N PRO A 74 14.67 -5.78 -2.74
CA PRO A 74 14.29 -4.44 -2.30
C PRO A 74 14.05 -3.52 -3.50
N LEU A 75 13.19 -2.50 -3.30
CA LEU A 75 12.87 -1.53 -4.36
C LEU A 75 14.13 -0.84 -4.92
N PHE A 76 15.10 -0.56 -4.05
CA PHE A 76 16.45 -0.15 -4.44
C PHE A 76 17.34 -1.38 -4.37
N THR A 77 17.86 -1.80 -5.51
CA THR A 77 18.78 -2.93 -5.63
C THR A 77 20.19 -2.49 -5.23
N ASP A 78 21.06 -3.44 -4.86
CA ASP A 78 22.40 -3.12 -4.33
C ASP A 78 23.26 -2.28 -5.30
N GLY A 79 23.05 -2.44 -6.61
CA GLY A 79 23.74 -1.63 -7.63
C GLY A 79 23.18 -0.22 -7.83
N ALA A 80 22.02 0.10 -7.26
CA ALA A 80 21.35 1.40 -7.39
C ALA A 80 21.68 2.38 -6.25
N LEU A 81 22.31 1.92 -5.16
CA LEU A 81 22.70 2.73 -4.01
C LEU A 81 24.08 3.41 -4.22
N LEU A 82 24.29 4.06 -5.36
CA LEU A 82 25.53 4.80 -5.66
C LEU A 82 25.54 6.25 -5.09
N PHE A 83 24.86 6.45 -3.97
CA PHE A 83 24.96 7.67 -3.14
C PHE A 83 25.30 7.27 -1.71
#